data_AF-A0A6N4WCM2-F1
#
_entry.id   AF-A0A6N4WCM2-F1
#
_cell.length_a   1.000
_cell.length_b   1.000
_cell.length_c   1.000
_cell.angle_alpha   90.00
_cell.angle_beta   90.00
_cell.angle_gamma   90.00
#
_symmetry.space_group_name_H-M   'P 1'
#
loop_
_entity.id
_entity.type
_entity.pdbx_description
1 polymer ?
#
loop_
_entity_poly.entity_id
_entity_poly.type
_entity_poly.pdbx_seq_one_letter_code
_entity_poly.pdbx_strand_id
1 'polypeptide(L)'
;MTTTIAPTNHVDALLPANGFRYENQDIVVTRRTPRELLGAERRIGRTRHFTLGRHDGRLVLVHDLDPAEVDNSICQLLVDELFTPGWVAGADTFERLFTGLVLTSHGDPLTCWELFYRNTLRSLDRLDGEGRDIPVFGHIYRYAEQLIATIAAGSLLDVGTCFGFLPLRVQAGSAGPVHTVIACDVLAGAARLLDQVSRRLDRPVRTLTCDAARITMDDESTDVVTVLHLLEHVDSAHGLRIIDEAVRVARRRVVIAVPLEDEPEPTYGHVRQISLADLRSLARQWPGWSGTVTEFHGGWLILDRVSPVGR
;
A
#
# COMPACT_ATOMS: atom_id res chain seq x y z
N MET A 1 -1.14 19.10 28.89
CA MET A 1 -2.27 19.44 28.00
C MET A 1 -2.47 18.25 27.09
N THR A 2 -3.49 17.46 27.39
CA THR A 2 -3.92 16.30 26.61
C THR A 2 -4.52 16.79 25.31
N THR A 3 -3.74 16.74 24.23
CA THR A 3 -4.25 17.00 22.88
C THR A 3 -5.16 15.82 22.52
N THR A 4 -6.46 16.03 22.68
CA THR A 4 -7.49 15.13 22.16
C THR A 4 -7.33 15.06 20.65
N ILE A 5 -6.81 13.94 20.16
CA ILE A 5 -6.82 13.60 18.73
C ILE A 5 -8.29 13.53 18.35
N ALA A 6 -8.73 14.41 17.45
CA ALA A 6 -10.06 14.34 16.87
C ALA A 6 -10.27 12.93 16.29
N PRO A 7 -11.47 12.32 16.39
CA PRO A 7 -11.72 11.04 15.76
C PRO A 7 -11.49 11.22 14.27
N THR A 8 -10.40 10.64 13.77
CA THR A 8 -10.09 10.62 12.36
C THR A 8 -11.17 9.78 11.67
N ASN A 9 -11.77 10.35 10.62
CA ASN A 9 -12.79 9.76 9.76
C ASN A 9 -12.24 8.56 8.95
N HIS A 10 -11.54 7.64 9.58
CA HIS A 10 -10.91 6.50 8.93
C HIS A 10 -11.95 5.54 8.36
N VAL A 11 -11.62 4.97 7.21
CA VAL A 11 -12.41 3.92 6.59
C VAL A 11 -12.34 2.65 7.44
N ASP A 12 -13.50 2.18 7.91
CA ASP A 12 -13.58 0.86 8.56
C ASP A 12 -13.58 -0.22 7.49
N ALA A 13 -12.39 -0.78 7.23
CA ALA A 13 -12.19 -1.84 6.27
C ALA A 13 -13.00 -3.12 6.60
N LEU A 14 -13.50 -3.30 7.83
CA LEU A 14 -14.26 -4.49 8.21
C LEU A 14 -15.77 -4.22 8.35
N LEU A 15 -16.24 -3.05 7.90
CA LEU A 15 -17.66 -2.72 7.94
C LEU A 15 -18.49 -3.73 7.12
N PRO A 16 -19.56 -4.32 7.67
CA PRO A 16 -20.44 -5.22 6.93
C PRO A 16 -21.06 -4.56 5.69
N ALA A 17 -20.94 -5.22 4.53
CA ALA A 17 -21.68 -4.87 3.33
C ALA A 17 -22.94 -5.72 3.22
N ASN A 18 -24.09 -5.14 3.59
CA ASN A 18 -25.36 -5.85 3.54
C ASN A 18 -25.90 -5.85 2.10
N GLY A 19 -26.12 -7.04 1.53
CA GLY A 19 -26.70 -7.18 0.19
C GLY A 19 -25.84 -6.56 -0.92
N PHE A 20 -24.51 -6.67 -0.80
CA PHE A 20 -23.54 -6.09 -1.74
C PHE A 20 -23.63 -4.56 -1.85
N ARG A 21 -24.00 -3.92 -0.74
CA ARG A 21 -24.00 -2.47 -0.57
C ARG A 21 -23.10 -2.09 0.60
N TYR A 22 -22.11 -1.27 0.30
CA TYR A 22 -21.27 -0.59 1.27
C TYR A 22 -21.73 0.87 1.40
N GLU A 23 -21.83 1.39 2.61
CA GLU A 23 -22.34 2.73 2.87
C GLU A 23 -21.62 3.35 4.07
N ASN A 24 -21.20 4.61 3.91
CA ASN A 24 -20.75 5.45 5.01
C ASN A 24 -21.37 6.85 4.90
N GLN A 25 -20.86 7.80 5.68
CA GLN A 25 -21.41 9.16 5.75
C GLN A 25 -21.36 9.89 4.40
N ASP A 26 -20.37 9.62 3.56
CA ASP A 26 -20.09 10.39 2.34
C ASP A 26 -20.41 9.63 1.05
N ILE A 27 -20.34 8.29 1.09
CA ILE A 27 -20.46 7.47 -0.12
C ILE A 27 -21.33 6.22 0.07
N VAL A 28 -21.87 5.77 -1.04
CA VAL A 28 -22.56 4.50 -1.22
C VAL A 28 -21.91 3.78 -2.40
N VAL A 29 -21.46 2.55 -2.19
CA VAL A 29 -21.00 1.66 -3.27
C VAL A 29 -21.93 0.45 -3.33
N THR A 30 -22.41 0.10 -4.50
CA THR A 30 -23.31 -1.05 -4.69
C THR A 30 -22.89 -1.88 -5.89
N ARG A 31 -22.74 -3.18 -5.69
CA ARG A 31 -22.56 -4.13 -6.78
C ARG A 31 -23.93 -4.65 -7.24
N ARG A 32 -24.28 -4.43 -8.52
CA ARG A 32 -25.51 -4.97 -9.11
C ARG A 32 -25.45 -5.01 -10.64
N THR A 33 -26.24 -5.92 -11.20
CA THR A 33 -26.45 -6.05 -12.64
C THR A 33 -27.95 -5.91 -12.96
N PRO A 34 -28.37 -4.99 -13.84
CA PRO A 34 -27.54 -4.01 -14.55
C PRO A 34 -27.01 -2.90 -13.61
N ARG A 35 -25.87 -2.30 -13.97
CA ARG A 35 -25.21 -1.21 -13.22
C ARG A 35 -25.94 0.14 -13.30
N GLU A 36 -27.26 0.16 -13.19
CA GLU A 36 -28.07 1.38 -13.26
C GLU A 36 -28.19 2.04 -11.89
N LEU A 37 -28.56 3.32 -11.83
CA LEU A 37 -29.01 4.00 -10.60
C LEU A 37 -30.51 3.70 -10.39
N LEU A 38 -30.95 3.51 -9.15
CA LEU A 38 -32.34 3.16 -8.84
C LEU A 38 -32.96 4.24 -7.96
N GLY A 39 -34.19 4.66 -8.29
CA GLY A 39 -34.96 5.60 -7.48
C GLY A 39 -34.54 7.06 -7.68
N ALA A 40 -34.38 7.81 -6.58
CA ALA A 40 -34.19 9.27 -6.57
C ALA A 40 -32.73 9.72 -6.80
N GLU A 41 -31.83 8.80 -7.13
CA GLU A 41 -30.42 9.07 -7.37
C GLU A 41 -30.23 9.94 -8.64
N ARG A 42 -29.62 11.12 -8.51
CA ARG A 42 -29.27 11.96 -9.66
C ARG A 42 -28.03 11.41 -10.35
N ARG A 43 -28.15 10.97 -11.60
CA ARG A 43 -27.00 10.54 -12.41
C ARG A 43 -26.01 11.68 -12.63
N ILE A 44 -24.74 11.42 -12.37
CA ILE A 44 -23.61 12.29 -12.72
C ILE A 44 -23.01 11.82 -14.04
N GLY A 45 -22.74 10.52 -14.17
CA GLY A 45 -22.12 9.96 -15.37
C GLY A 45 -22.12 8.44 -15.38
N ARG A 46 -21.71 7.86 -16.51
CA ARG A 46 -21.51 6.42 -16.68
C ARG A 46 -20.25 6.16 -17.49
N THR A 47 -19.42 5.27 -16.99
CA THR A 47 -18.18 4.80 -17.62
C THR A 47 -18.35 3.35 -18.06
N ARG A 48 -17.24 2.72 -18.48
CA ARG A 48 -17.25 1.32 -18.85
C ARG A 48 -17.68 0.45 -17.67
N HIS A 49 -17.10 0.65 -16.48
CA HIS A 49 -17.35 -0.22 -15.32
C HIS A 49 -18.27 0.39 -14.26
N PHE A 50 -18.46 1.72 -14.29
CA PHE A 50 -19.16 2.42 -13.23
C PHE A 50 -20.36 3.24 -13.72
N THR A 51 -21.39 3.34 -12.89
CA THR A 51 -22.37 4.42 -12.97
C THR A 51 -22.26 5.26 -11.71
N LEU A 52 -22.05 6.56 -11.89
CA LEU A 52 -21.87 7.52 -10.82
C LEU A 52 -23.13 8.38 -10.67
N GLY A 53 -23.55 8.58 -9.43
CA GLY A 53 -24.69 9.42 -9.07
C GLY A 53 -24.49 10.15 -7.76
N ARG A 54 -25.50 10.91 -7.37
CA ARG A 54 -25.60 11.56 -6.06
C ARG A 54 -26.98 11.36 -5.47
N HIS A 55 -27.03 11.14 -4.16
CA HIS A 55 -28.27 11.02 -3.41
C HIS A 55 -28.06 11.55 -1.99
N ASP A 56 -28.88 12.51 -1.57
CA ASP A 56 -28.82 13.17 -0.25
C ASP A 56 -27.41 13.64 0.13
N GLY A 57 -26.75 14.34 -0.81
CA GLY A 57 -25.40 14.87 -0.61
C GLY A 57 -24.28 13.84 -0.79
N ARG A 58 -24.60 12.54 -0.74
CA ARG A 58 -23.63 11.45 -0.85
C ARG A 58 -23.35 11.07 -2.29
N LEU A 59 -22.12 10.62 -2.54
CA LEU A 59 -21.72 10.03 -3.81
C LEU A 59 -22.25 8.59 -3.90
N VAL A 60 -22.82 8.20 -5.03
CA VAL A 60 -23.31 6.84 -5.27
C VAL A 60 -22.53 6.24 -6.44
N LEU A 61 -21.83 5.14 -6.18
CA LEU A 61 -21.12 4.35 -7.19
C LEU A 61 -21.81 2.99 -7.36
N VAL A 62 -22.18 2.67 -8.59
CA VAL A 62 -22.73 1.36 -8.96
C VAL A 62 -21.79 0.66 -9.93
N HIS A 63 -21.49 -0.61 -9.69
CA HIS A 63 -20.66 -1.43 -10.56
C HIS A 63 -21.22 -2.85 -10.71
N ASP A 64 -20.74 -3.57 -11.71
CA ASP A 64 -21.04 -4.98 -11.98
C ASP A 64 -19.78 -5.86 -12.06
N LEU A 65 -18.64 -5.37 -11.54
CA LEU A 65 -17.36 -6.09 -11.52
C LEU A 65 -17.54 -7.54 -11.02
N ASP A 66 -16.93 -8.50 -11.72
CA ASP A 66 -16.86 -9.88 -11.25
C ASP A 66 -15.94 -9.96 -10.02
N PRO A 67 -16.25 -10.73 -8.97
CA PRO A 67 -15.37 -10.86 -7.81
C PRO A 67 -13.95 -11.34 -8.15
N ALA A 68 -13.76 -12.03 -9.28
CA ALA A 68 -12.44 -12.42 -9.78
C ALA A 68 -11.62 -11.25 -10.37
N GLU A 69 -12.28 -10.15 -10.74
CA GLU A 69 -11.67 -8.92 -11.26
C GLU A 69 -11.30 -7.93 -10.13
N VAL A 70 -11.72 -8.20 -8.90
CA VAL A 70 -11.39 -7.37 -7.73
C VAL A 70 -10.01 -7.74 -7.22
N ASP A 71 -9.01 -7.04 -7.72
CA ASP A 71 -7.61 -7.06 -7.29
C ASP A 71 -7.04 -5.62 -7.22
N ASN A 72 -5.76 -5.46 -6.92
CA ASN A 72 -5.15 -4.13 -6.76
C ASN A 72 -5.16 -3.26 -8.05
N SER A 73 -5.50 -3.80 -9.21
CA SER A 73 -5.69 -3.00 -10.44
C SER A 73 -6.92 -2.09 -10.36
N ILE A 74 -7.84 -2.33 -9.42
CA ILE A 74 -8.99 -1.43 -9.20
C ILE A 74 -8.55 -0.01 -8.82
N CYS A 75 -7.34 0.17 -8.27
CA CYS A 75 -6.74 1.49 -8.04
C CYS A 75 -6.64 2.29 -9.34
N GLN A 76 -5.98 1.72 -10.35
CA GLN A 76 -5.82 2.36 -11.65
C GLN A 76 -7.17 2.52 -12.35
N LEU A 77 -8.05 1.53 -12.22
CA LEU A 77 -9.39 1.59 -12.81
C LEU A 77 -10.23 2.75 -12.26
N LEU A 78 -10.18 2.99 -10.95
CA LEU A 78 -10.82 4.13 -10.31
C LEU A 78 -10.22 5.44 -10.83
N VAL A 79 -8.90 5.54 -10.87
CA VAL A 79 -8.21 6.75 -11.34
C VAL A 79 -8.60 7.08 -12.77
N ASP A 80 -8.44 6.13 -13.70
CA ASP A 80 -8.69 6.34 -15.12
C ASP A 80 -10.14 6.68 -15.44
N GLU A 81 -11.09 6.05 -14.76
CA GLU A 81 -12.51 6.22 -15.10
C GLU A 81 -13.19 7.33 -14.31
N LEU A 82 -12.74 7.66 -13.09
CA LEU A 82 -13.46 8.59 -12.21
C LEU A 82 -12.64 9.83 -11.81
N PHE A 83 -11.34 9.69 -11.53
CA PHE A 83 -10.51 10.81 -11.04
C PHE A 83 -9.91 11.62 -12.18
N THR A 84 -9.26 10.97 -13.16
CA THR A 84 -8.68 11.62 -14.33
C THR A 84 -9.72 12.43 -15.13
N PRO A 85 -10.96 11.94 -15.35
CA PRO A 85 -12.01 12.74 -15.98
C PRO A 85 -12.59 13.85 -15.09
N GLY A 86 -12.17 13.95 -13.83
CA GLY A 86 -12.60 14.97 -12.87
C GLY A 86 -13.99 14.75 -12.27
N TRP A 87 -14.51 13.52 -12.26
CA TRP A 87 -15.84 13.23 -11.71
C TRP A 87 -15.84 13.15 -10.19
N VAL A 88 -14.70 12.75 -9.62
CA VAL A 88 -14.42 12.67 -8.18
C VAL A 88 -12.99 13.18 -7.93
N ALA A 89 -12.71 13.57 -6.69
CA ALA A 89 -11.38 14.05 -6.30
C ALA A 89 -11.10 13.76 -4.81
N GLY A 90 -9.81 13.74 -4.48
CA GLY A 90 -9.30 13.63 -3.11
C GLY A 90 -9.05 12.19 -2.65
N ALA A 91 -7.95 12.00 -1.92
CA ALA A 91 -7.50 10.72 -1.39
C ALA A 91 -8.54 10.03 -0.49
N ASP A 92 -9.23 10.79 0.38
CA ASP A 92 -10.31 10.25 1.23
C ASP A 92 -11.45 9.63 0.40
N THR A 93 -11.83 10.27 -0.72
CA THR A 93 -12.85 9.75 -1.62
C THR A 93 -12.35 8.48 -2.31
N PHE A 94 -11.08 8.48 -2.74
CA PHE A 94 -10.44 7.32 -3.37
C PHE A 94 -10.45 6.10 -2.43
N GLU A 95 -9.96 6.27 -1.19
CA GLU A 95 -9.90 5.19 -0.19
C GLU A 95 -11.29 4.61 0.07
N ARG A 96 -12.30 5.47 0.26
CA ARG A 96 -13.67 5.02 0.50
C ARG A 96 -14.24 4.23 -0.68
N LEU A 97 -14.06 4.72 -1.92
CA LEU A 97 -14.55 4.04 -3.12
C LEU A 97 -13.85 2.70 -3.32
N PHE A 98 -12.52 2.67 -3.17
CA PHE A 98 -11.71 1.46 -3.22
C PHE A 98 -12.20 0.41 -2.22
N THR A 99 -12.34 0.79 -0.95
CA THR A 99 -12.84 -0.12 0.10
C THR A 99 -14.26 -0.59 -0.21
N GLY A 100 -15.13 0.28 -0.72
CA GLY A 100 -16.48 -0.10 -1.11
C GLY A 100 -16.51 -1.11 -2.27
N LEU A 101 -15.62 -1.00 -3.26
CA LEU A 101 -15.50 -1.99 -4.34
C LEU A 101 -15.05 -3.34 -3.80
N VAL A 102 -14.10 -3.37 -2.86
CA VAL A 102 -13.69 -4.62 -2.22
C VAL A 102 -14.86 -5.21 -1.43
N LEU A 103 -15.45 -4.44 -0.52
CA LEU A 103 -16.48 -4.92 0.41
C LEU A 103 -17.80 -5.31 -0.24
N THR A 104 -18.04 -4.93 -1.50
CA THR A 104 -19.24 -5.34 -2.24
C THR A 104 -19.02 -6.58 -3.10
N SER A 105 -17.87 -7.26 -2.97
CA SER A 105 -17.53 -8.48 -3.72
C SER A 105 -18.13 -9.76 -3.14
N HIS A 106 -18.44 -9.76 -1.84
CA HIS A 106 -19.04 -10.89 -1.11
C HIS A 106 -19.91 -10.36 0.05
N GLY A 107 -20.74 -11.22 0.67
CA GLY A 107 -21.58 -10.83 1.81
C GLY A 107 -20.86 -10.81 3.17
N ASP A 108 -19.63 -11.31 3.23
CA ASP A 108 -18.77 -11.32 4.43
C ASP A 108 -17.54 -10.43 4.18
N PRO A 109 -17.28 -9.40 5.00
CA PRO A 109 -16.17 -8.46 4.79
C PRO A 109 -14.80 -9.11 4.73
N LEU A 110 -14.52 -10.06 5.62
CA LEU A 110 -13.21 -10.70 5.66
C LEU A 110 -12.98 -11.59 4.42
N THR A 111 -14.04 -12.26 3.95
CA THR A 111 -14.02 -12.99 2.67
C THR A 111 -13.81 -12.04 1.47
N CYS A 112 -14.37 -10.83 1.49
CA CYS A 112 -14.10 -9.83 0.45
C CYS A 112 -12.62 -9.48 0.35
N TRP A 113 -11.99 -9.20 1.50
CA TRP A 113 -10.56 -8.91 1.54
C TRP A 113 -9.72 -10.12 1.19
N GLU A 114 -10.06 -11.32 1.67
CA GLU A 114 -9.35 -12.53 1.27
C GLU A 114 -9.38 -12.72 -0.25
N LEU A 115 -10.53 -12.52 -0.90
CA LEU A 115 -10.66 -12.57 -2.36
C LEU A 115 -9.75 -11.52 -3.03
N PHE A 116 -9.82 -10.27 -2.59
CA PHE A 116 -8.97 -9.18 -3.10
C PHE A 116 -7.47 -9.52 -2.99
N TYR A 117 -7.04 -10.02 -1.82
CA TYR A 117 -5.64 -10.41 -1.61
C TYR A 117 -5.24 -11.59 -2.49
N ARG A 118 -6.06 -12.64 -2.58
CA ARG A 118 -5.78 -13.82 -3.43
C ARG A 118 -5.69 -13.44 -4.91
N ASN A 119 -6.61 -12.60 -5.39
CA ASN A 119 -6.59 -12.13 -6.77
C ASN A 119 -5.35 -11.28 -7.04
N THR A 120 -5.02 -10.35 -6.14
CA THR A 120 -3.82 -9.51 -6.26
C THR A 120 -2.55 -10.34 -6.25
N LEU A 121 -2.39 -11.26 -5.31
CA LEU A 121 -1.21 -12.14 -5.25
C LEU A 121 -1.11 -13.02 -6.51
N ARG A 122 -2.23 -13.58 -6.99
CA ARG A 122 -2.25 -14.34 -8.25
C ARG A 122 -1.86 -13.47 -9.45
N SER A 123 -2.32 -12.21 -9.48
CA SER A 123 -1.95 -11.24 -10.50
C SER A 123 -0.45 -10.98 -10.48
N LEU A 124 0.11 -10.75 -9.29
CA LEU A 124 1.55 -10.56 -9.06
C LEU A 124 2.40 -11.79 -9.44
N ASP A 125 1.93 -13.00 -9.13
CA ASP A 125 2.64 -14.25 -9.45
C ASP A 125 2.60 -14.57 -10.95
N ARG A 126 1.52 -14.20 -11.66
CA ARG A 126 1.42 -14.38 -13.12
C ARG A 126 2.44 -13.56 -13.91
N LEU A 127 3.01 -12.52 -13.31
CA LEU A 127 4.04 -11.67 -13.89
C LEU A 127 5.40 -12.41 -14.05
N ASP A 128 5.49 -13.67 -13.60
CA ASP A 128 6.64 -14.55 -13.84
C ASP A 128 6.69 -15.12 -15.28
N GLY A 129 5.66 -14.88 -16.10
CA GLY A 129 5.61 -15.22 -17.53
C GLY A 129 5.44 -13.99 -18.44
N GLU A 130 6.27 -13.91 -19.49
CA GLU A 130 6.40 -12.87 -20.51
C GLU A 130 5.17 -11.97 -20.83
N GLY A 131 5.40 -10.64 -20.92
CA GLY A 131 4.83 -9.80 -21.99
C GLY A 131 3.45 -9.15 -21.81
N ARG A 132 3.04 -8.70 -20.62
CA ARG A 132 1.85 -7.82 -20.45
C ARG A 132 2.20 -6.54 -19.70
N ASP A 133 1.37 -5.50 -19.84
CA ASP A 133 1.40 -4.29 -19.01
C ASP A 133 1.32 -4.69 -17.53
N ILE A 134 2.48 -4.76 -16.89
CA ILE A 134 2.63 -5.14 -15.49
C ILE A 134 2.20 -3.94 -14.64
N PRO A 135 1.28 -4.10 -13.66
CA PRO A 135 1.03 -3.04 -12.69
C PRO A 135 2.34 -2.62 -12.04
N VAL A 136 2.62 -1.30 -11.99
CA VAL A 136 3.91 -0.73 -11.55
C VAL A 136 4.45 -1.37 -10.26
N PHE A 137 3.58 -1.62 -9.27
CA PHE A 137 3.94 -2.25 -8.01
C PHE A 137 4.50 -3.68 -8.13
N GLY A 138 4.11 -4.44 -9.15
CA GLY A 138 4.66 -5.78 -9.40
C GLY A 138 6.16 -5.74 -9.72
N HIS A 139 6.62 -4.74 -10.49
CA HIS A 139 8.04 -4.53 -10.73
C HIS A 139 8.79 -4.12 -9.46
N ILE A 140 8.19 -3.24 -8.68
CA ILE A 140 8.77 -2.70 -7.44
C ILE A 140 8.96 -3.83 -6.41
N TYR A 141 7.94 -4.65 -6.18
CA TYR A 141 8.06 -5.77 -5.25
C TYR A 141 9.12 -6.78 -5.69
N ARG A 142 9.21 -7.11 -6.98
CA ARG A 142 10.24 -8.02 -7.49
C ARG A 142 11.65 -7.48 -7.30
N TYR A 143 11.86 -6.19 -7.53
CA TYR A 143 13.18 -5.60 -7.33
C TYR A 143 13.55 -5.55 -5.84
N ALA A 144 12.60 -5.21 -4.96
CA ALA A 144 12.79 -5.31 -3.52
C ALA A 144 13.14 -6.75 -3.08
N GLU A 145 12.43 -7.76 -3.58
CA GLU A 145 12.69 -9.18 -3.31
C GLU A 145 14.10 -9.59 -3.74
N GLN A 146 14.56 -9.16 -4.91
CA GLN A 146 15.92 -9.41 -5.38
C GLN A 146 16.95 -8.78 -4.44
N LEU A 147 16.75 -7.51 -4.06
CA LEU A 147 17.63 -6.82 -3.12
C LEU A 147 17.68 -7.51 -1.76
N ILE A 148 16.55 -8.02 -1.25
CA ILE A 148 16.50 -8.80 -0.01
C ILE A 148 17.26 -10.13 -0.18
N ALA A 149 17.01 -10.85 -1.28
CA ALA A 149 17.60 -12.16 -1.55
C ALA A 149 19.14 -12.11 -1.64
N THR A 150 19.71 -11.04 -2.23
CA THR A 150 21.16 -10.91 -2.43
C THR A 150 22.00 -10.96 -1.15
N ILE A 151 21.40 -10.70 0.01
CA ILE A 151 22.12 -10.71 1.30
C ILE A 151 21.76 -11.90 2.18
N ALA A 152 20.89 -12.81 1.73
CA ALA A 152 20.38 -13.93 2.54
C ALA A 152 19.87 -13.45 3.92
N ALA A 153 18.93 -12.51 3.91
CA ALA A 153 18.34 -11.95 5.13
C ALA A 153 17.55 -13.03 5.90
N GLY A 154 17.71 -13.11 7.22
CA GLY A 154 16.88 -13.97 8.08
C GLY A 154 15.64 -13.25 8.61
N SER A 155 15.62 -11.91 8.54
CA SER A 155 14.55 -11.06 9.07
C SER A 155 14.30 -9.81 8.22
N LEU A 156 13.02 -9.43 8.07
CA LEU A 156 12.54 -8.25 7.35
C LEU A 156 11.57 -7.46 8.21
N LEU A 157 11.73 -6.14 8.24
CA LEU A 157 10.70 -5.18 8.64
C LEU A 157 10.29 -4.34 7.43
N ASP A 158 9.02 -4.39 7.06
CA ASP A 158 8.42 -3.54 6.03
C ASP A 158 7.66 -2.38 6.68
N VAL A 159 8.11 -1.15 6.44
CA VAL A 159 7.59 0.06 7.08
C VAL A 159 6.69 0.81 6.10
N GLY A 160 5.46 1.13 6.53
CA GLY A 160 4.43 1.69 5.65
C GLY A 160 3.82 0.62 4.75
N THR A 161 3.49 -0.53 5.33
CA THR A 161 3.19 -1.76 4.58
C THR A 161 1.88 -1.71 3.79
N CYS A 162 0.95 -0.80 4.12
CA CYS A 162 -0.37 -0.71 3.49
C CYS A 162 -1.10 -2.07 3.52
N PHE A 163 -1.30 -2.72 2.37
CA PHE A 163 -1.91 -4.06 2.27
C PHE A 163 -0.93 -5.22 2.50
N GLY A 164 0.36 -4.97 2.70
CA GLY A 164 1.33 -6.01 3.06
C GLY A 164 1.65 -7.03 1.97
N PHE A 165 1.47 -6.68 0.68
CA PHE A 165 1.75 -7.60 -0.42
C PHE A 165 3.23 -8.02 -0.49
N LEU A 166 4.18 -7.11 -0.25
CA LEU A 166 5.60 -7.48 -0.18
C LEU A 166 5.87 -8.45 0.98
N PRO A 167 5.51 -8.15 2.24
CA PRO A 167 5.63 -9.10 3.34
C PRO A 167 5.00 -10.48 3.07
N LEU A 168 3.81 -10.53 2.48
CA LEU A 168 3.13 -11.79 2.15
C LEU A 168 3.89 -12.62 1.11
N ARG A 169 4.52 -11.95 0.14
CA ARG A 169 5.34 -12.62 -0.88
C ARG A 169 6.66 -13.10 -0.28
N VAL A 170 7.35 -12.27 0.50
CA VAL A 170 8.58 -12.64 1.20
C VAL A 170 8.34 -13.81 2.16
N GLN A 171 7.23 -13.78 2.90
CA GLN A 171 6.80 -14.88 3.79
C GLN A 171 6.50 -16.17 3.02
N ALA A 172 6.10 -16.07 1.74
CA ALA A 172 5.92 -17.20 0.84
C ALA A 172 7.24 -17.67 0.17
N GLY A 173 8.36 -17.02 0.47
CA GLY A 173 9.70 -17.41 0.01
C GLY A 173 10.18 -16.71 -1.27
N SER A 174 9.49 -15.66 -1.74
CA SER A 174 9.88 -14.95 -2.98
C SER A 174 11.29 -14.33 -2.93
N ALA A 175 11.80 -14.04 -1.73
CA ALA A 175 13.13 -13.48 -1.50
C ALA A 175 14.11 -14.47 -0.83
N GLY A 176 13.83 -15.78 -0.91
CA GLY A 176 14.60 -16.82 -0.19
C GLY A 176 14.11 -17.03 1.25
N PRO A 177 14.88 -17.75 2.09
CA PRO A 177 14.44 -18.15 3.44
C PRO A 177 14.53 -16.98 4.43
N VAL A 178 13.50 -16.13 4.46
CA VAL A 178 13.32 -15.10 5.50
C VAL A 178 12.41 -15.67 6.60
N HIS A 179 12.97 -15.88 7.80
CA HIS A 179 12.26 -16.56 8.89
C HIS A 179 11.34 -15.65 9.71
N THR A 180 11.65 -14.35 9.75
CA THR A 180 10.85 -13.35 10.48
C THR A 180 10.48 -12.23 9.54
N VAL A 181 9.18 -12.09 9.25
CA VAL A 181 8.64 -10.98 8.46
C VAL A 181 7.70 -10.16 9.35
N ILE A 182 8.02 -8.88 9.51
CA ILE A 182 7.24 -7.90 10.27
C ILE A 182 6.75 -6.82 9.31
N ALA A 183 5.46 -6.50 9.36
CA ALA A 183 4.84 -5.44 8.59
C ALA A 183 4.38 -4.35 9.57
N CYS A 184 4.93 -3.13 9.47
CA CYS A 184 4.48 -1.97 10.24
C CYS A 184 3.65 -1.00 9.40
N ASP A 185 2.55 -0.53 10.00
CA ASP A 185 1.77 0.59 9.49
C ASP A 185 1.30 1.49 10.65
N VAL A 186 1.05 2.77 10.38
CA VAL A 186 0.48 3.69 11.37
C VAL A 186 -1.01 3.40 11.60
N LEU A 187 -1.69 2.83 10.60
CA LEU A 187 -3.11 2.50 10.67
C LEU A 187 -3.31 1.14 11.33
N ALA A 188 -3.79 1.17 12.58
CA ALA A 188 -4.16 -0.04 13.33
C ALA A 188 -5.17 -0.94 12.58
N GLY A 189 -6.06 -0.33 11.78
CA GLY A 189 -7.02 -1.05 10.94
C GLY A 189 -6.34 -1.89 9.86
N ALA A 190 -5.38 -1.31 9.13
CA ALA A 190 -4.62 -2.00 8.09
C ALA A 190 -3.77 -3.14 8.67
N ALA A 191 -3.05 -2.88 9.76
CA ALA A 191 -2.26 -3.89 10.47
C ALA A 191 -3.12 -5.08 10.95
N ARG A 192 -4.32 -4.80 11.49
CA ARG A 192 -5.27 -5.84 11.92
C ARG A 192 -5.84 -6.63 10.74
N LEU A 193 -6.16 -5.95 9.63
CA LEU A 193 -6.66 -6.60 8.42
C LEU A 193 -5.62 -7.56 7.85
N LEU A 194 -4.38 -7.12 7.69
CA LEU A 194 -3.27 -7.94 7.22
C LEU A 194 -3.04 -9.14 8.14
N ASP A 195 -3.07 -8.94 9.46
CA ASP A 195 -2.94 -10.02 10.45
C ASP A 195 -4.04 -11.10 10.29
N GLN A 196 -5.29 -10.71 10.03
CA GLN A 196 -6.38 -11.66 9.81
C GLN A 196 -6.29 -12.36 8.46
N VAL A 197 -6.06 -11.61 7.39
CA VAL A 197 -6.02 -12.16 6.02
C VAL A 197 -4.79 -13.03 5.81
N SER A 198 -3.62 -12.64 6.32
CA SER A 198 -2.38 -13.42 6.19
C SER A 198 -2.50 -14.84 6.75
N ARG A 199 -3.25 -15.02 7.86
CA ARG A 199 -3.58 -16.35 8.41
C ARG A 199 -4.51 -17.14 7.51
N ARG A 200 -5.52 -16.51 6.91
CA ARG A 200 -6.44 -17.17 5.95
C ARG A 200 -5.74 -17.56 4.64
N LEU A 201 -4.64 -16.87 4.31
CA LEU A 201 -3.78 -17.18 3.18
C LEU A 201 -2.73 -18.26 3.48
N ASP A 202 -2.66 -18.78 4.72
CA ASP A 202 -1.61 -19.68 5.20
C ASP A 202 -0.19 -19.08 5.05
N ARG A 203 -0.08 -17.76 5.16
CA ARG A 203 1.17 -16.98 5.04
C ARG A 203 1.27 -15.98 6.19
N PRO A 204 1.35 -16.43 7.46
CA PRO A 204 1.26 -15.54 8.61
C PRO A 204 2.40 -14.51 8.62
N VAL A 205 2.05 -13.24 8.65
CA VAL A 205 2.98 -12.11 8.78
C VAL A 205 2.77 -11.47 10.16
N ARG A 206 3.85 -11.12 10.86
CA ARG A 206 3.73 -10.38 12.13
C ARG A 206 3.39 -8.93 11.81
N THR A 207 2.39 -8.36 12.47
CA THR A 207 2.03 -6.96 12.24
C THR A 207 2.37 -6.10 13.45
N LEU A 208 2.79 -4.87 13.19
CA LEU A 208 3.12 -3.85 14.17
C LEU A 208 2.36 -2.57 13.82
N THR A 209 1.66 -1.97 14.78
CA THR A 209 1.11 -0.62 14.58
C THR A 209 2.07 0.38 15.17
N CYS A 210 2.73 1.16 14.31
CA CYS A 210 3.76 2.11 14.73
C CYS A 210 3.82 3.34 13.82
N ASP A 211 4.20 4.48 14.38
CA ASP A 211 4.66 5.62 13.59
C ASP A 211 6.05 5.25 13.03
N ALA A 212 6.21 5.33 11.71
CA ALA A 212 7.46 5.01 11.03
C ALA A 212 8.64 5.90 11.49
N ALA A 213 8.37 7.09 12.02
CA ALA A 213 9.36 7.97 12.61
C ALA A 213 9.67 7.65 14.09
N ARG A 214 9.05 6.62 14.67
CA ARG A 214 9.21 6.15 16.07
C ARG A 214 8.95 4.65 16.18
N ILE A 215 9.79 3.84 15.56
CA ILE A 215 9.67 2.39 15.52
C ILE A 215 10.01 1.80 16.90
N THR A 216 9.07 1.05 17.49
CA THR A 216 9.20 0.47 18.85
C THR A 216 10.04 -0.80 18.91
N MET A 217 11.05 -0.91 18.04
CA MET A 217 11.97 -2.05 17.96
C MET A 217 13.38 -1.62 18.37
N ASP A 218 14.14 -2.57 18.92
CA ASP A 218 15.53 -2.34 19.32
C ASP A 218 16.42 -2.05 18.11
N ASP A 219 17.56 -1.40 18.36
CA ASP A 219 18.59 -1.16 17.37
C ASP A 219 19.08 -2.47 16.76
N GLU A 220 19.36 -2.48 15.46
CA GLU A 220 19.92 -3.63 14.73
C GLU A 220 19.14 -4.94 14.92
N SER A 221 17.82 -4.85 15.14
CA SER A 221 16.98 -6.00 15.45
C SER A 221 16.52 -6.78 14.21
N THR A 222 16.51 -6.18 13.01
CA THR A 222 16.14 -6.83 11.74
C THR A 222 17.24 -6.72 10.70
N ASP A 223 17.44 -7.75 9.86
CA ASP A 223 18.47 -7.70 8.82
C ASP A 223 18.19 -6.64 7.75
N VAL A 224 16.94 -6.59 7.28
CA VAL A 224 16.49 -5.64 6.26
C VAL A 224 15.32 -4.81 6.77
N VAL A 225 15.35 -3.52 6.48
CA VAL A 225 14.19 -2.63 6.59
C VAL A 225 13.82 -2.13 5.19
N THR A 226 12.55 -2.26 4.79
CA THR A 226 12.02 -1.68 3.56
C THR A 226 11.15 -0.46 3.88
N VAL A 227 11.31 0.60 3.08
CA VAL A 227 10.51 1.84 3.12
C VAL A 227 10.10 2.14 1.68
N LEU A 228 9.08 1.46 1.19
CA LEU A 228 8.65 1.56 -0.21
C LEU A 228 7.40 2.43 -0.30
N HIS A 229 7.44 3.46 -1.14
CA HIS A 229 6.28 4.33 -1.40
C HIS A 229 5.64 4.91 -0.12
N LEU A 230 6.49 5.36 0.81
CA LEU A 230 6.06 5.98 2.06
C LEU A 230 6.49 7.44 2.16
N LEU A 231 7.68 7.77 1.67
CA LEU A 231 8.31 9.06 1.93
C LEU A 231 7.56 10.23 1.25
N GLU A 232 6.90 9.97 0.13
CA GLU A 232 6.08 10.92 -0.63
C GLU A 232 4.80 11.36 0.12
N HIS A 233 4.36 10.61 1.13
CA HIS A 233 3.16 10.90 1.92
C HIS A 233 3.45 11.78 3.15
N VAL A 234 4.71 12.11 3.43
CA VAL A 234 5.11 12.86 4.62
C VAL A 234 5.97 14.07 4.26
N ASP A 235 6.00 15.05 5.15
CA ASP A 235 6.92 16.19 5.00
C ASP A 235 8.39 15.76 5.09
N SER A 236 9.30 16.64 4.65
CA SER A 236 10.72 16.32 4.57
C SER A 236 11.37 15.98 5.91
N ALA A 237 11.01 16.71 6.97
CA ALA A 237 11.58 16.47 8.29
C ALA A 237 11.07 15.15 8.87
N HIS A 238 9.80 14.80 8.62
CA HIS A 238 9.24 13.52 9.00
C HIS A 238 9.87 12.37 8.22
N GLY A 239 10.06 12.53 6.91
CA GLY A 239 10.75 11.54 6.08
C GLY A 239 12.17 11.24 6.53
N LEU A 240 12.94 12.25 6.95
CA LEU A 240 14.28 12.05 7.50
C LEU A 240 14.25 11.19 8.78
N ARG A 241 13.30 11.44 9.69
CA ARG A 241 13.13 10.63 10.90
C ARG A 241 12.77 9.18 10.60
N ILE A 242 11.95 8.94 9.57
CA ILE A 242 11.65 7.58 9.11
C ILE A 242 12.94 6.87 8.68
N ILE A 243 13.80 7.54 7.91
CA ILE A 243 15.05 6.94 7.46
C ILE A 243 16.01 6.72 8.63
N ASP A 244 16.10 7.65 9.58
CA ASP A 244 16.89 7.49 10.80
C ASP A 244 16.46 6.24 11.59
N GLU A 245 15.15 6.03 11.76
CA GLU A 245 14.62 4.83 12.42
C GLU A 245 14.89 3.56 11.61
N ALA A 246 14.75 3.61 10.28
CA ALA A 246 15.06 2.47 9.42
C ALA A 246 16.55 2.08 9.51
N VAL A 247 17.45 3.07 9.51
CA VAL A 247 18.90 2.87 9.69
C VAL A 247 19.23 2.32 11.08
N ARG A 248 18.56 2.83 12.12
CA ARG A 248 18.75 2.38 13.51
C ARG A 248 18.34 0.92 13.68
N VAL A 249 17.18 0.54 13.15
CA VAL A 249 16.60 -0.82 13.30
C VAL A 249 17.28 -1.84 12.38
N ALA A 250 17.76 -1.41 11.20
CA ALA A 250 18.42 -2.30 10.25
C ALA A 250 19.83 -2.69 10.69
N ARG A 251 20.05 -4.01 10.81
CA ARG A 251 21.37 -4.62 11.04
C ARG A 251 22.23 -4.60 9.79
N ARG A 252 21.65 -4.73 8.58
CA ARG A 252 22.44 -4.95 7.36
C ARG A 252 22.05 -4.03 6.21
N ARG A 253 20.76 -3.89 5.90
CA ARG A 253 20.32 -3.14 4.72
C ARG A 253 19.03 -2.34 4.97
N VAL A 254 18.98 -1.14 4.43
CA VAL A 254 17.74 -0.38 4.25
C VAL A 254 17.48 -0.24 2.75
N VAL A 255 16.25 -0.57 2.32
CA VAL A 255 15.81 -0.41 0.92
C VAL A 255 14.69 0.61 0.89
N ILE A 256 14.93 1.72 0.21
CA ILE A 256 13.99 2.83 0.06
C ILE A 256 13.60 2.93 -1.41
N ALA A 257 12.30 3.01 -1.70
CA ALA A 257 11.79 3.31 -3.03
C ALA A 257 10.78 4.45 -2.96
N VAL A 258 10.86 5.37 -3.91
CA VAL A 258 9.97 6.53 -4.05
C VAL A 258 9.54 6.68 -5.51
N PRO A 259 8.33 7.18 -5.78
CA PRO A 259 7.93 7.54 -7.13
C PRO A 259 8.78 8.71 -7.62
N LEU A 260 9.13 8.69 -8.91
CA LEU A 260 9.70 9.85 -9.59
C LEU A 260 8.58 10.52 -10.39
N GLU A 261 8.07 11.61 -9.84
CA GLU A 261 6.98 12.38 -10.43
C GLU A 261 7.45 13.83 -10.65
N ASP A 262 6.87 14.52 -11.64
CA ASP A 262 7.15 15.94 -11.88
C ASP A 262 6.44 16.83 -10.85
N GLU A 263 5.24 16.43 -10.43
CA GLU A 263 4.45 17.05 -9.36
C GLU A 263 3.87 15.95 -8.45
N PRO A 264 3.69 16.20 -7.14
CA PRO A 264 3.09 15.21 -6.25
C PRO A 264 1.66 14.87 -6.69
N GLU A 265 1.33 13.58 -6.86
CA GLU A 265 -0.03 13.13 -7.20
C GLU A 265 -0.98 13.16 -5.98
N PRO A 266 -1.91 14.15 -5.89
CA PRO A 266 -2.76 14.31 -4.70
C PRO A 266 -3.83 13.22 -4.58
N THR A 267 -4.15 12.51 -5.67
CA THR A 267 -5.12 11.40 -5.67
C THR A 267 -4.63 10.24 -4.80
N TYR A 268 -3.32 9.99 -4.81
CA TYR A 268 -2.68 9.02 -3.93
C TYR A 268 -2.27 9.61 -2.59
N GLY A 269 -2.44 10.93 -2.38
CA GLY A 269 -2.04 11.62 -1.15
C GLY A 269 -0.54 11.90 -1.09
N HIS A 270 0.13 12.02 -2.23
CA HIS A 270 1.52 12.48 -2.26
C HIS A 270 1.54 13.98 -1.92
N VAL A 271 2.38 14.36 -0.97
CA VAL A 271 2.50 15.75 -0.49
C VAL A 271 3.83 16.40 -0.86
N ARG A 272 4.76 15.62 -1.42
CA ARG A 272 6.05 16.12 -1.89
C ARG A 272 6.63 15.25 -3.01
N GLN A 273 7.49 15.88 -3.79
CA GLN A 273 8.33 15.24 -4.79
C GLN A 273 9.67 14.84 -4.17
N ILE A 274 10.24 13.71 -4.60
CA ILE A 274 11.58 13.27 -4.23
C ILE A 274 12.33 12.93 -5.52
N SER A 275 13.43 13.64 -5.77
CA SER A 275 14.23 13.44 -6.98
C SER A 275 15.39 12.46 -6.74
N LEU A 276 15.99 11.97 -7.83
CA LEU A 276 17.27 11.23 -7.75
C LEU A 276 18.40 12.06 -7.13
N ALA A 277 18.37 13.39 -7.26
CA ALA A 277 19.36 14.26 -6.62
C ALA A 277 19.21 14.24 -5.10
N ASP A 278 17.97 14.23 -4.60
CA ASP A 278 17.67 14.09 -3.17
C ASP A 278 18.15 12.75 -2.63
N LEU A 279 17.85 11.64 -3.34
CA LEU A 279 18.33 10.31 -2.98
C LEU A 279 19.86 10.22 -2.95
N ARG A 280 20.55 10.85 -3.91
CA ARG A 280 22.02 10.92 -3.94
C ARG A 280 22.59 11.75 -2.78
N SER A 281 21.86 12.76 -2.32
CA SER A 281 22.22 13.52 -1.12
C SER A 281 22.09 12.66 0.13
N LEU A 282 20.95 11.97 0.27
CA LEU A 282 20.66 11.03 1.36
C LEU A 282 21.67 9.88 1.43
N ALA A 283 22.14 9.37 0.29
CA ALA A 283 23.09 8.24 0.22
C ALA A 283 24.41 8.43 0.99
N ARG A 284 24.73 9.67 1.40
CA ARG A 284 25.96 10.04 2.11
C ARG A 284 25.75 10.48 3.56
N GLN A 285 24.52 10.43 4.07
CA GLN A 285 24.19 11.07 5.36
C GLN A 285 24.56 10.23 6.58
N TRP A 286 24.51 8.90 6.51
CA TRP A 286 24.69 8.03 7.67
C TRP A 286 26.11 7.44 7.74
N PRO A 287 26.92 7.80 8.75
CA PRO A 287 28.22 7.16 8.98
C PRO A 287 28.06 5.66 9.22
N GLY A 288 28.99 4.86 8.69
CA GLY A 288 28.91 3.40 8.79
C GLY A 288 27.96 2.74 7.77
N TRP A 289 27.39 3.52 6.85
CA TRP A 289 26.56 3.02 5.75
C TRP A 289 27.12 3.47 4.39
N SER A 290 27.01 2.60 3.40
CA SER A 290 27.28 2.90 1.99
C SER A 290 25.96 2.97 1.23
N GLY A 291 25.67 4.11 0.61
CA GLY A 291 24.46 4.31 -0.18
C GLY A 291 24.67 4.12 -1.68
N THR A 292 23.76 3.39 -2.32
CA THR A 292 23.65 3.22 -3.77
C THR A 292 22.31 3.76 -4.25
N VAL A 293 22.31 4.54 -5.33
CA VAL A 293 21.09 5.08 -5.94
C VAL A 293 20.91 4.52 -7.34
N THR A 294 19.71 4.01 -7.62
CA THR A 294 19.32 3.49 -8.93
C THR A 294 17.95 4.01 -9.33
N GLU A 295 17.64 3.90 -10.61
CA GLU A 295 16.33 4.22 -11.18
C GLU A 295 15.73 2.95 -11.78
N PHE A 296 14.55 2.57 -11.32
CA PHE A 296 13.82 1.39 -11.79
C PHE A 296 12.34 1.52 -11.39
N HIS A 297 11.47 1.92 -12.32
CA HIS A 297 10.04 2.22 -12.01
C HIS A 297 9.87 3.19 -10.83
N GLY A 298 10.80 4.13 -10.67
CA GLY A 298 10.93 4.99 -9.49
C GLY A 298 12.39 5.17 -9.09
N GLY A 299 12.63 5.95 -8.04
CA GLY A 299 13.95 6.21 -7.47
C GLY A 299 14.20 5.29 -6.30
N TRP A 300 15.39 4.70 -6.26
CA TRP A 300 15.78 3.75 -5.21
C TRP A 300 17.02 4.24 -4.47
N LEU A 301 16.99 4.11 -3.15
CA LEU A 301 18.15 4.28 -2.29
C LEU A 301 18.35 3.01 -1.46
N ILE A 302 19.48 2.34 -1.69
CA ILE A 302 19.90 1.16 -0.95
C ILE A 302 21.03 1.59 -0.03
N LEU A 303 20.81 1.48 1.27
CA LEU A 303 21.85 1.68 2.27
C LEU A 303 22.32 0.31 2.76
N ASP A 304 23.61 0.02 2.60
CA ASP A 304 24.25 -1.18 3.13
C ASP A 304 25.16 -0.81 4.29
N ARG A 305 25.07 -1.55 5.39
CA ARG A 305 25.94 -1.33 6.54
C ARG A 305 27.37 -1.74 6.19
N VAL A 306 28.31 -0.82 6.35
CA VAL A 306 29.73 -1.08 6.14
C VAL A 306 30.18 -1.99 7.27
N SER A 307 30.56 -3.23 6.92
CA SER A 307 31.14 -4.15 7.91
C SER A 307 32.39 -3.49 8.50
N PRO A 308 32.62 -3.58 9.82
CA PRO A 308 33.89 -3.16 10.40
C PRO A 308 35.00 -3.90 9.67
N VAL A 309 35.94 -3.17 9.06
CA VAL A 309 37.18 -3.78 8.58
C VAL A 309 37.82 -4.43 9.80
N GLY A 310 38.09 -5.74 9.68
CA GLY A 310 38.34 -6.68 10.78
C GLY A 310 39.01 -6.11 12.03
N ARG A 311 38.43 -6.44 13.20
CA ARG A 311 39.16 -6.55 14.46
C ARG A 311 39.29 -8.02 14.81
#